data_AF-A0A4Q2RRP8-F1
#
_entry.id   AF-A0A4Q2RRP8-F1
#
_cell.length_a   1.000
_cell.length_b   1.000
_cell.length_c   1.000
_cell.angle_alpha   90.00
_cell.angle_beta   90.00
_cell.angle_gamma   90.00
#
_symmetry.space_group_name_H-M   'P 1'
#
loop_
_entity.id
_entity.type
_entity.pdbx_description
1 polymer ?
#
loop_
_entity_poly.entity_id
_entity_poly.type
_entity_poly.pdbx_seq_one_letter_code
_entity_poly.pdbx_strand_id
1 'polypeptide(L)'
;MSAEQFDDVAVEAGFVVRPDGTVVGDDGASGALAAALPYTGRLARRMGELVDAGDLRLMEAFGRRRLSVGVTWTPAGEGTFRAAVTPLEERVVPNFTVVGAVDTSAAVDHCLSRIMAVEGVQWSSVVTAGSRVIAARGERQELHHLAEVGNRMLAILRSLEDQHATGFMRLRFEQGAVIGASIGRHALVALATNAEDGELVSMIDEIRAILADHDLASVATEFDPDAVDLPEPEPVVEHEQAGPPPLVGARFGGQRAERKPRRSRFRSRS
;
A
#
# COMPACT_ATOMS: atom_id res chain seq x y z
N MET A 1 26.87 14.14 10.96
CA MET A 1 26.01 13.10 10.37
C MET A 1 26.94 11.99 9.92
N SER A 2 27.04 10.95 10.74
CA SER A 2 27.89 9.80 10.43
C SER A 2 27.05 8.85 9.60
N ALA A 3 27.49 8.55 8.37
CA ALA A 3 26.95 7.44 7.62
C ALA A 3 27.22 6.18 8.45
N GLU A 4 26.16 5.57 8.97
CA GLU A 4 26.26 4.19 9.45
C GLU A 4 26.78 3.37 8.28
N GLN A 5 27.98 2.81 8.44
CA GLN A 5 28.46 1.75 7.58
C GLN A 5 27.39 0.66 7.65
N PHE A 6 26.63 0.50 6.56
CA PHE A 6 25.89 -0.72 6.31
C PHE A 6 26.95 -1.81 6.14
N ASP A 7 27.41 -2.37 7.27
CA ASP A 7 28.15 -3.61 7.28
C ASP A 7 27.41 -4.58 6.36
N ASP A 8 28.16 -5.17 5.42
CA ASP A 8 27.71 -6.28 4.59
C ASP A 8 26.86 -7.18 5.49
N VAL A 9 25.54 -7.18 5.31
CA VAL A 9 24.64 -7.98 6.15
C VAL A 9 24.94 -9.42 5.80
N ALA A 10 25.88 -10.00 6.54
CA ALA A 10 26.35 -11.36 6.37
C ALA A 10 25.23 -12.27 6.89
N VAL A 11 24.24 -12.49 6.04
CA VAL A 11 23.31 -13.60 6.21
C VAL A 11 24.13 -14.87 6.07
N GLU A 12 24.23 -15.66 7.15
CA GLU A 12 24.83 -16.99 7.12
C GLU A 12 23.94 -17.88 6.24
N ALA A 13 24.22 -17.82 4.94
CA ALA A 13 23.28 -18.24 3.91
C ALA A 13 23.22 -19.77 3.82
N GLY A 14 22.00 -20.31 3.93
CA GLY A 14 21.73 -21.70 3.59
C GLY A 14 21.84 -21.94 2.08
N PHE A 15 21.48 -20.95 1.25
CA PHE A 15 21.67 -21.00 -0.20
C PHE A 15 21.84 -19.62 -0.83
N VAL A 16 22.34 -19.60 -2.06
CA VAL A 16 22.57 -18.40 -2.87
C VAL A 16 21.94 -18.56 -4.24
N VAL A 17 21.16 -17.57 -4.66
CA VAL A 17 20.61 -17.46 -6.03
C VAL A 17 21.37 -16.37 -6.78
N ARG A 18 21.99 -16.75 -7.89
CA ARG A 18 22.76 -15.85 -8.76
C ARG A 18 21.89 -15.14 -9.80
N PRO A 19 22.40 -14.07 -10.42
CA PRO A 19 21.70 -13.35 -11.50
C PRO A 19 21.22 -14.23 -12.66
N ASP A 20 22.01 -15.25 -13.01
CA ASP A 20 21.71 -16.20 -14.08
C ASP A 20 20.68 -17.28 -13.68
N GLY A 21 20.14 -17.20 -12.46
CA GLY A 21 19.19 -18.16 -11.90
C GLY A 21 19.83 -19.40 -11.27
N THR A 22 21.16 -19.51 -11.29
CA THR A 22 21.86 -20.64 -10.66
C THR A 22 21.70 -20.59 -9.14
N VAL A 23 21.30 -21.72 -8.56
CA VAL A 23 21.18 -21.89 -7.10
C VAL A 23 22.37 -22.69 -6.57
N VAL A 24 23.00 -22.21 -5.51
CA VAL A 24 24.17 -22.85 -4.85
C VAL A 24 23.87 -23.03 -3.37
N GLY A 25 24.15 -24.21 -2.81
CA GLY A 25 24.01 -24.49 -1.37
C GLY A 25 22.64 -25.06 -0.95
N ASP A 26 21.62 -24.95 -1.81
CA ASP A 26 20.31 -25.57 -1.55
C ASP A 26 20.39 -27.10 -1.72
N ASP A 27 19.82 -27.84 -0.77
CA ASP A 27 19.69 -29.31 -0.80
C ASP A 27 18.48 -29.77 -1.63
N GLY A 28 17.78 -28.82 -2.26
CA GLY A 28 16.57 -29.01 -3.05
C GLY A 28 15.28 -28.79 -2.25
N ALA A 29 15.34 -28.62 -0.92
CA ALA A 29 14.16 -28.35 -0.11
C ALA A 29 13.59 -26.94 -0.33
N SER A 30 14.42 -26.00 -0.80
CA SER A 30 14.03 -24.59 -0.98
C SER A 30 13.77 -24.21 -2.43
N GLY A 31 13.65 -25.18 -3.35
CA GLY A 31 13.62 -24.92 -4.79
C GLY A 31 12.55 -23.91 -5.25
N ALA A 32 11.33 -23.98 -4.71
CA ALA A 32 10.27 -23.02 -5.03
C ALA A 32 10.60 -21.60 -4.51
N LEU A 33 11.13 -21.51 -3.29
CA LEU A 33 11.56 -20.25 -2.70
C LEU A 33 12.71 -19.64 -3.51
N ALA A 34 13.73 -20.42 -3.84
CA ALA A 34 14.87 -19.98 -4.64
C ALA A 34 14.44 -19.45 -6.02
N ALA A 35 13.48 -20.10 -6.66
CA ALA A 35 12.92 -19.66 -7.94
C ALA A 35 12.12 -18.35 -7.84
N ALA A 36 11.48 -18.08 -6.69
CA ALA A 36 10.69 -16.86 -6.48
C ALA A 36 11.57 -15.62 -6.23
N LEU A 37 12.74 -15.77 -5.58
CA LEU A 37 13.58 -14.64 -5.14
C LEU A 37 13.93 -13.62 -6.24
N PRO A 38 14.30 -14.01 -7.48
CA PRO A 38 14.59 -13.02 -8.53
C PRO A 38 13.38 -12.15 -8.89
N TYR A 39 12.17 -12.74 -8.92
CA TYR A 39 10.95 -11.99 -9.18
C TYR A 39 10.63 -11.06 -8.01
N THR A 40 10.65 -11.58 -6.79
CA THR A 40 10.43 -10.83 -5.54
C THR A 40 11.39 -9.66 -5.41
N GLY A 41 12.68 -9.89 -5.65
CA GLY A 41 13.71 -8.85 -5.59
C GLY A 41 13.48 -7.74 -6.61
N ARG A 42 13.07 -8.08 -7.84
CA ARG A 42 12.73 -7.06 -8.85
C ARG A 42 11.53 -6.20 -8.43
N LEU A 43 10.49 -6.82 -7.88
CA LEU A 43 9.35 -6.08 -7.35
C LEU A 43 9.75 -5.15 -6.19
N ALA A 44 10.51 -5.69 -5.23
CA ALA A 44 10.99 -4.94 -4.08
C ALA A 44 11.89 -3.77 -4.48
N ARG A 45 12.80 -3.96 -5.45
CA ARG A 45 13.62 -2.88 -5.99
C ARG A 45 12.79 -1.74 -6.59
N ARG A 46 11.77 -2.08 -7.40
CA ARG A 46 10.85 -1.08 -7.95
C ARG A 46 10.05 -0.36 -6.87
N MET A 47 9.74 -1.02 -5.75
CA MET A 47 9.13 -0.33 -4.61
C MET A 47 10.09 0.69 -3.99
N GLY A 48 11.38 0.36 -3.85
CA GLY A 48 12.40 1.30 -3.36
C GLY A 48 12.50 2.56 -4.22
N GLU A 49 12.39 2.42 -5.54
CA GLU A 49 12.32 3.56 -6.48
C GLU A 49 11.06 4.41 -6.26
N LEU A 50 9.90 3.79 -6.05
CA LEU A 50 8.64 4.51 -5.82
C LEU A 50 8.60 5.32 -4.53
N VAL A 51 9.26 4.81 -3.48
CA VAL A 51 9.27 5.42 -2.15
C VAL A 51 10.54 6.23 -1.87
N ASP A 52 11.42 6.38 -2.87
CA ASP A 52 12.73 7.03 -2.79
C ASP A 52 13.63 6.49 -1.64
N ALA A 53 13.58 5.17 -1.39
CA ALA A 53 14.31 4.55 -0.30
C ALA A 53 15.70 4.00 -0.71
N GLY A 54 16.06 4.11 -1.98
CA GLY A 54 17.33 3.60 -2.55
C GLY A 54 17.29 2.11 -2.89
N ASP A 55 18.47 1.49 -2.96
CA ASP A 55 18.60 0.08 -3.34
C ASP A 55 18.17 -0.87 -2.22
N LEU A 56 17.50 -1.97 -2.58
CA LEU A 56 17.15 -3.04 -1.64
C LEU A 56 18.42 -3.76 -1.14
N ARG A 57 18.59 -3.85 0.17
CA ARG A 57 19.74 -4.50 0.82
C ARG A 57 19.38 -5.79 1.54
N LEU A 58 18.21 -5.84 2.17
CA LEU A 58 17.75 -7.02 2.92
C LEU A 58 16.24 -7.22 2.72
N MET A 59 15.83 -8.47 2.55
CA MET A 59 14.43 -8.88 2.66
C MET A 59 14.27 -9.82 3.84
N GLU A 60 13.23 -9.61 4.63
CA GLU A 60 12.91 -10.47 5.76
C GLU A 60 11.44 -10.82 5.73
N ALA A 61 11.10 -12.10 5.70
CA ALA A 61 9.72 -12.55 5.82
C ALA A 61 9.55 -13.26 7.16
N PHE A 62 8.49 -12.88 7.88
CA PHE A 62 8.16 -13.37 9.20
C PHE A 62 6.86 -14.17 9.11
N GLY A 63 6.97 -15.47 9.37
CA GLY A 63 5.84 -16.39 9.47
C GLY A 63 6.10 -17.44 10.53
N ARG A 64 5.82 -18.71 10.22
CA ARG A 64 6.26 -19.85 11.07
C ARG A 64 7.77 -20.02 11.09
N ARG A 65 8.44 -19.54 10.05
CA ARG A 65 9.89 -19.46 9.91
C ARG A 65 10.25 -18.02 9.58
N ARG A 66 11.47 -17.63 9.92
CA ARG A 66 12.06 -16.38 9.45
C ARG A 66 12.89 -16.69 8.21
N LEU A 67 12.56 -16.01 7.12
CA LEU A 67 13.40 -15.97 5.93
C LEU A 67 14.17 -14.65 5.96
N SER A 68 15.50 -14.71 5.91
CA SER A 68 16.37 -13.55 5.75
C SER A 68 17.12 -13.67 4.43
N VAL A 69 17.05 -12.64 3.58
CA VAL A 69 17.67 -12.62 2.26
C VAL A 69 18.49 -11.36 2.08
N GLY A 70 19.82 -11.49 2.13
CA GLY A 70 20.74 -10.42 1.75
C GLY A 70 20.76 -10.24 0.24
N VAL A 71 20.69 -9.00 -0.23
CA VAL A 71 20.59 -8.67 -1.66
C VAL A 71 21.76 -7.81 -2.10
N THR A 72 22.42 -8.21 -3.17
CA THR A 72 23.46 -7.42 -3.84
C THR A 72 23.08 -7.23 -5.30
N TRP A 73 23.15 -5.99 -5.79
CA TRP A 73 22.79 -5.63 -7.16
C TRP A 73 24.03 -5.42 -8.03
N THR A 74 23.99 -5.89 -9.27
CA THR A 74 24.95 -5.49 -10.30
C THR A 74 24.59 -4.11 -10.85
N PRO A 75 25.53 -3.39 -11.49
CA PRO A 75 25.23 -2.13 -12.18
C PRO A 75 24.17 -2.27 -13.28
N ALA A 76 24.04 -3.46 -13.88
CA ALA A 76 22.99 -3.79 -14.85
C ALA A 76 21.61 -4.03 -14.20
N GLY A 77 21.56 -4.05 -12.87
CA GLY A 77 20.33 -4.19 -12.11
C GLY A 77 19.91 -5.63 -11.82
N GLU A 78 20.83 -6.57 -11.94
CA GLU A 78 20.58 -7.98 -11.66
C GLU A 78 20.94 -8.30 -10.20
N GLY A 79 20.09 -9.06 -9.53
CA GLY A 79 20.24 -9.35 -8.09
C GLY A 79 20.95 -10.68 -7.83
N THR A 80 21.85 -10.69 -6.84
CA THR A 80 22.29 -11.90 -6.14
C THR A 80 21.61 -11.95 -4.78
N PHE A 81 21.03 -13.10 -4.44
CA PHE A 81 20.24 -13.30 -3.23
C PHE A 81 20.88 -14.35 -2.34
N ARG A 82 21.28 -13.97 -1.12
CA ARG A 82 21.84 -14.86 -0.10
C ARG A 82 20.78 -15.12 0.95
N ALA A 83 20.21 -16.32 0.96
CA ALA A 83 19.04 -16.64 1.77
C ALA A 83 19.38 -17.59 2.92
N ALA A 84 18.79 -17.33 4.08
CA ALA A 84 18.78 -18.23 5.22
C ALA A 84 17.35 -18.36 5.75
N VAL A 85 16.97 -19.58 6.10
CA VAL A 85 15.68 -19.87 6.74
C VAL A 85 15.96 -20.37 8.13
N THR A 86 15.49 -19.64 9.14
CA THR A 86 15.62 -20.02 10.54
C THR A 86 14.25 -20.30 11.15
N PRO A 87 14.14 -21.28 12.07
CA PRO A 87 12.94 -21.43 12.88
C PRO A 87 12.68 -20.13 13.65
N LEU A 88 11.44 -19.68 13.66
CA LEU A 88 11.01 -18.59 14.54
C LEU A 88 10.35 -19.21 15.77
N GLU A 89 10.59 -18.64 16.95
CA GLU A 89 9.85 -19.04 18.14
C GLU A 89 8.35 -18.85 17.92
N GLU A 90 7.55 -19.82 18.37
CA GLU A 90 6.11 -19.75 18.22
C GLU A 90 5.59 -18.56 19.03
N ARG A 91 5.01 -17.60 18.32
CA ARG A 91 4.48 -16.38 18.91
C ARG A 91 3.00 -16.58 19.23
N VAL A 92 2.62 -16.24 20.46
CA VAL A 92 1.20 -16.15 20.83
C VAL A 92 0.63 -14.85 20.25
N VAL A 93 -0.23 -14.99 19.24
CA VAL A 93 -1.04 -13.87 18.74
C VAL A 93 -2.16 -13.62 19.75
N PRO A 94 -2.26 -12.45 20.38
CA PRO A 94 -3.35 -12.18 21.31
C PRO A 94 -4.69 -12.22 20.56
N ASN A 95 -5.70 -12.83 21.18
CA ASN A 95 -7.06 -12.73 20.68
C ASN A 95 -7.62 -11.37 21.11
N PHE A 96 -7.79 -10.46 20.14
CA PHE A 96 -8.38 -9.16 20.39
C PHE A 96 -9.89 -9.25 20.20
N THR A 97 -10.66 -8.91 21.25
CA THR A 97 -12.10 -8.68 21.11
C THR A 97 -12.30 -7.20 20.80
N VAL A 98 -12.59 -6.89 19.53
CA VAL A 98 -12.91 -5.50 19.14
C VAL A 98 -14.29 -5.15 19.69
N VAL A 99 -14.33 -4.29 20.71
CA VAL A 99 -15.60 -3.83 21.29
C VAL A 99 -16.14 -2.68 20.43
N GLY A 100 -17.21 -2.92 19.68
CA GLY A 100 -18.03 -1.85 19.08
C GLY A 100 -17.70 -1.45 17.64
N ALA A 101 -16.94 -2.25 16.87
CA ALA A 101 -16.70 -1.94 15.47
C ALA A 101 -17.93 -2.26 14.60
N VAL A 102 -18.85 -1.30 14.50
CA VAL A 102 -19.93 -1.31 13.51
C VAL A 102 -19.46 -0.63 12.21
N ASP A 103 -18.44 0.24 12.28
CA ASP A 103 -17.90 0.98 11.15
C ASP A 103 -16.48 0.51 10.79
N THR A 104 -16.37 -0.05 9.58
CA THR A 104 -15.08 -0.54 9.05
C THR A 104 -14.09 0.60 8.79
N SER A 105 -14.56 1.77 8.38
CA SER A 105 -13.68 2.90 8.07
C SER A 105 -13.01 3.42 9.35
N ALA A 106 -13.77 3.52 10.43
CA ALA A 106 -13.24 3.88 11.75
C ALA A 106 -12.25 2.85 12.29
N ALA A 107 -12.49 1.55 12.07
CA ALA A 107 -11.55 0.50 12.46
C ALA A 107 -10.22 0.61 11.68
N VAL A 108 -10.28 0.84 10.37
CA VAL A 108 -9.09 1.04 9.53
C VAL A 108 -8.31 2.29 9.98
N ASP A 109 -8.98 3.41 10.20
CA ASP A 109 -8.33 4.65 10.65
C ASP A 109 -7.68 4.50 12.04
N HIS A 110 -8.34 3.76 12.95
CA HIS A 110 -7.78 3.42 14.25
C HIS A 110 -6.50 2.59 14.10
N CYS A 111 -6.51 1.54 13.27
CA CYS A 111 -5.34 0.71 13.00
C CYS A 111 -4.19 1.52 12.39
N LEU A 112 -4.47 2.40 11.44
CA LEU A 112 -3.46 3.28 10.85
C LEU A 112 -2.88 4.26 11.87
N SER A 113 -3.73 4.84 12.73
CA SER A 113 -3.26 5.73 13.80
C SER A 113 -2.35 5.00 14.80
N ARG A 114 -2.63 3.73 15.08
CA ARG A 114 -1.83 2.88 15.99
C ARG A 114 -0.46 2.55 15.42
N ILE A 115 -0.37 2.12 14.15
CA ILE A 115 0.94 1.86 13.52
C ILE A 115 1.77 3.13 13.33
N MET A 116 1.13 4.27 13.06
CA MET A 116 1.79 5.57 13.00
C MET A 116 2.36 6.04 14.36
N ALA A 117 1.92 5.44 15.47
CA ALA A 117 2.46 5.73 16.80
C ALA A 117 3.73 4.92 17.12
N VAL A 118 4.10 3.94 16.29
CA VAL A 118 5.37 3.22 16.41
C VAL A 118 6.50 4.15 15.98
N GLU A 119 7.55 4.25 16.80
CA GLU A 119 8.67 5.13 16.53
C GLU A 119 9.31 4.80 15.18
N GLY A 120 9.55 5.83 14.36
CA GLY A 120 10.20 5.68 13.07
C GLY A 120 9.28 5.38 11.89
N VAL A 121 7.99 5.14 12.10
CA VAL A 121 7.01 5.00 11.01
C VAL A 121 6.69 6.37 10.41
N GLN A 122 6.97 6.54 9.12
CA GLN A 122 6.78 7.78 8.38
C GLN A 122 5.40 7.87 7.72
N TRP A 123 4.93 6.76 7.17
CA TRP A 123 3.59 6.62 6.62
C TRP A 123 3.10 5.18 6.66
N SER A 124 1.78 5.01 6.58
CA SER A 124 1.11 3.73 6.50
C SER A 124 -0.15 3.82 5.64
N SER A 125 -0.50 2.74 4.95
CA SER A 125 -1.63 2.66 4.04
C SER A 125 -2.23 1.26 3.96
N VAL A 126 -3.56 1.19 3.76
CA VAL A 126 -4.26 -0.05 3.42
C VAL A 126 -4.67 -0.04 1.96
N VAL A 127 -4.21 -1.04 1.23
CA VAL A 127 -4.45 -1.22 -0.20
C VAL A 127 -5.26 -2.49 -0.43
N THR A 128 -6.32 -2.36 -1.22
CA THR A 128 -7.20 -3.48 -1.54
C THR A 128 -6.63 -4.36 -2.64
N ALA A 129 -7.11 -5.61 -2.73
CA ALA A 129 -6.77 -6.52 -3.82
C ALA A 129 -7.09 -5.97 -5.22
N GLY A 130 -8.03 -5.02 -5.31
CA GLY A 130 -8.39 -4.31 -6.54
C GLY A 130 -7.59 -3.04 -6.76
N SER A 131 -6.43 -2.90 -6.12
CA SER A 131 -5.49 -1.78 -6.29
C SER A 131 -6.01 -0.42 -5.83
N ARG A 132 -7.06 -0.39 -5.00
CA ARG A 132 -7.57 0.86 -4.39
C ARG A 132 -6.92 1.10 -3.04
N VAL A 133 -6.48 2.33 -2.79
CA VAL A 133 -6.09 2.80 -1.45
C VAL A 133 -7.36 3.19 -0.71
N ILE A 134 -7.66 2.51 0.40
CA ILE A 134 -8.88 2.80 1.20
C ILE A 134 -8.60 3.69 2.41
N ALA A 135 -7.33 3.77 2.83
CA ALA A 135 -6.89 4.70 3.87
C ALA A 135 -5.37 4.88 3.78
N ALA A 136 -4.88 6.06 4.17
CA ALA A 136 -3.46 6.35 4.30
C ALA A 136 -3.23 7.42 5.38
N ARG A 137 -2.11 7.31 6.10
CA ARG A 137 -1.65 8.31 7.09
C ARG A 137 -0.15 8.51 7.00
N GLY A 138 0.32 9.70 7.39
CA GLY A 138 1.75 10.06 7.42
C GLY A 138 2.13 11.10 6.37
N GLU A 139 3.43 11.29 6.17
CA GLU A 139 3.94 12.23 5.16
C GLU A 139 3.49 11.80 3.77
N ARG A 140 2.79 12.71 3.08
CA ARG A 140 2.12 12.46 1.80
C ARG A 140 3.14 12.26 0.69
N GLN A 141 3.67 11.04 0.56
CA GLN A 141 4.17 10.59 -0.73
C GLN A 141 3.03 10.68 -1.76
N GLU A 142 3.38 11.00 -3.00
CA GLU A 142 2.43 11.09 -4.11
C GLU A 142 1.50 9.87 -4.11
N LEU A 143 0.21 10.13 -3.87
CA LEU A 143 -0.81 9.11 -3.60
C LEU A 143 -0.92 8.06 -4.72
N HIS A 144 -0.44 8.40 -5.92
CA HIS A 144 -0.37 7.52 -7.08
C HIS A 144 0.57 6.31 -6.89
N HIS A 145 1.61 6.42 -6.06
CA HIS A 145 2.56 5.33 -5.84
C HIS A 145 2.07 4.33 -4.77
N LEU A 146 1.22 4.74 -3.82
CA LEU A 146 0.78 3.87 -2.72
C LEU A 146 0.03 2.62 -3.20
N ALA A 147 -0.87 2.78 -4.17
CA ALA A 147 -1.57 1.66 -4.79
C ALA A 147 -0.59 0.65 -5.42
N GLU A 148 0.43 1.16 -6.09
CA GLU A 148 1.44 0.37 -6.78
C GLU A 148 2.38 -0.34 -5.79
N VAL A 149 2.82 0.34 -4.73
CA VAL A 149 3.58 -0.25 -3.63
C VAL A 149 2.76 -1.36 -2.95
N GLY A 150 1.48 -1.13 -2.65
CA GLY A 150 0.58 -2.13 -2.07
C GLY A 150 0.38 -3.36 -2.95
N ASN A 151 0.18 -3.16 -4.25
CA ASN A 151 0.07 -4.25 -5.22
C ASN A 151 1.34 -5.08 -5.31
N ARG A 152 2.51 -4.43 -5.34
CA ARG A 152 3.80 -5.13 -5.37
C ARG A 152 4.04 -5.89 -4.08
N MET A 153 3.72 -5.30 -2.93
CA MET A 153 3.79 -5.98 -1.65
C MET A 153 2.89 -7.22 -1.62
N LEU A 154 1.65 -7.14 -2.11
CA LEU A 154 0.77 -8.30 -2.23
C LEU A 154 1.34 -9.38 -3.14
N ALA A 155 1.91 -9.00 -4.28
CA ALA A 155 2.52 -9.96 -5.20
C ALA A 155 3.73 -10.66 -4.57
N ILE A 156 4.56 -9.91 -3.83
CA ILE A 156 5.69 -10.43 -3.06
C ILE A 156 5.21 -11.41 -1.99
N LEU A 157 4.27 -11.00 -1.13
CA LEU A 157 3.72 -11.83 -0.05
C LEU A 157 3.12 -13.13 -0.61
N ARG A 158 2.46 -13.08 -1.78
CA ARG A 158 1.93 -14.27 -2.47
C ARG A 158 3.03 -15.15 -3.06
N SER A 159 4.10 -14.58 -3.61
CA SER A 159 5.18 -15.33 -4.23
C SER A 159 6.07 -16.11 -3.25
N LEU A 160 6.09 -15.71 -1.97
CA LEU A 160 6.90 -16.36 -0.94
C LEU A 160 6.15 -17.50 -0.21
N GLU A 161 4.88 -17.72 -0.56
CA GLU A 161 3.97 -18.78 -0.07
C GLU A 161 3.77 -18.87 1.47
N ASP A 162 2.78 -19.66 1.88
CA ASP A 162 2.24 -19.84 3.24
C ASP A 162 3.25 -20.26 4.32
N GLN A 163 4.48 -20.62 3.97
CA GLN A 163 5.48 -21.05 4.97
C GLN A 163 6.27 -19.88 5.56
N HIS A 164 6.44 -18.79 4.81
CA HIS A 164 7.41 -17.72 5.14
C HIS A 164 6.76 -16.34 5.37
N ALA A 165 5.57 -16.09 4.83
CA ALA A 165 4.94 -14.76 4.85
C ALA A 165 3.56 -14.71 5.53
N THR A 166 3.28 -15.60 6.49
CA THR A 166 1.99 -15.61 7.21
C THR A 166 1.83 -14.46 8.19
N GLY A 167 2.90 -13.75 8.56
CA GLY A 167 2.89 -12.60 9.46
C GLY A 167 3.00 -11.29 8.68
N PHE A 168 4.21 -10.99 8.21
CA PHE A 168 4.52 -9.80 7.43
C PHE A 168 5.89 -9.93 6.76
N MET A 169 6.23 -8.96 5.94
CA MET A 169 7.52 -8.84 5.29
C MET A 169 8.12 -7.45 5.52
N ARG A 170 9.45 -7.41 5.63
CA ARG A 170 10.25 -6.20 5.69
C ARG A 170 11.22 -6.17 4.53
N LEU A 171 11.24 -5.07 3.81
CA LEU A 171 12.16 -4.76 2.72
C LEU A 171 13.04 -3.61 3.19
N ARG A 172 14.29 -3.88 3.56
CA ARG A 172 15.23 -2.83 3.99
C ARG A 172 16.00 -2.34 2.78
N PHE A 173 15.88 -1.04 2.56
CA PHE A 173 16.60 -0.27 1.57
C PHE A 173 17.68 0.56 2.26
N GLU A 174 18.43 1.35 1.49
CA GLU A 174 19.50 2.21 2.01
C GLU A 174 18.99 3.32 2.94
N GLN A 175 17.78 3.84 2.68
CA GLN A 175 17.26 5.01 3.39
C GLN A 175 16.06 4.70 4.29
N GLY A 176 15.63 3.44 4.35
CA GLY A 176 14.49 3.03 5.17
C GLY A 176 14.04 1.60 4.89
N ALA A 177 12.91 1.23 5.45
CA ALA A 177 12.33 -0.09 5.30
C ALA A 177 10.84 -0.01 4.97
N VAL A 178 10.44 -0.67 3.89
CA VAL A 178 9.02 -0.89 3.60
C VAL A 178 8.58 -2.18 4.28
N ILE A 179 7.58 -2.07 5.13
CA ILE A 179 6.97 -3.17 5.86
C ILE A 179 5.61 -3.44 5.23
N GLY A 180 5.25 -4.70 5.10
CA GLY A 180 3.96 -5.06 4.51
C GLY A 180 3.40 -6.35 5.06
N ALA A 181 2.09 -6.36 5.31
CA ALA A 181 1.38 -7.50 5.88
C ALA A 181 0.10 -7.77 5.11
N SER A 182 -0.28 -9.04 5.02
CA SER A 182 -1.56 -9.44 4.45
C SER A 182 -2.67 -9.30 5.49
N ILE A 183 -3.74 -8.57 5.12
CA ILE A 183 -4.99 -8.50 5.87
C ILE A 183 -6.08 -9.11 5.00
N GLY A 184 -6.35 -10.40 5.18
CA GLY A 184 -7.18 -11.17 4.25
C GLY A 184 -6.57 -11.15 2.84
N ARG A 185 -7.27 -10.51 1.89
CA ARG A 185 -6.79 -10.33 0.50
C ARG A 185 -6.12 -8.97 0.25
N HIS A 186 -6.10 -8.11 1.26
CA HIS A 186 -5.63 -6.72 1.21
C HIS A 186 -4.22 -6.63 1.81
N ALA A 187 -3.53 -5.52 1.60
CA ALA A 187 -2.24 -5.25 2.21
C ALA A 187 -2.29 -4.03 3.12
N LEU A 188 -1.70 -4.16 4.30
CA LEU A 188 -1.17 -3.03 5.05
C LEU A 188 0.27 -2.82 4.59
N VAL A 189 0.64 -1.59 4.30
CA VAL A 189 2.02 -1.22 3.97
C VAL A 189 2.41 0.00 4.78
N ALA A 190 3.62 0.01 5.32
CA ALA A 190 4.20 1.16 6.01
C ALA A 190 5.64 1.38 5.59
N LEU A 191 6.10 2.63 5.61
CA LEU A 191 7.51 2.98 5.51
C LEU A 191 8.01 3.37 6.89
N ALA A 192 9.13 2.79 7.30
CA ALA A 192 9.78 3.12 8.55
C ALA A 192 11.30 3.23 8.40
N THR A 193 11.93 4.16 9.13
CA THR A 193 13.39 4.36 9.06
C THR A 193 14.14 3.57 10.13
N ASN A 194 13.64 3.57 11.37
CA ASN A 194 14.32 3.00 12.53
C ASN A 194 13.40 2.22 13.50
N ALA A 195 12.21 1.80 13.04
CA ALA A 195 11.26 1.08 13.88
C ALA A 195 11.80 -0.29 14.35
N GLU A 196 11.56 -0.58 15.63
CA GLU A 196 11.96 -1.84 16.28
C GLU A 196 11.08 -3.01 15.80
N ASP A 197 11.73 -4.14 15.52
CA ASP A 197 11.07 -5.33 14.98
C ASP A 197 9.98 -5.84 15.92
N GLY A 198 10.28 -5.98 17.22
CA GLY A 198 9.32 -6.51 18.20
C GLY A 198 8.03 -5.71 18.28
N GLU A 199 8.12 -4.37 18.25
CA GLU A 199 6.97 -3.48 18.30
C GLU A 199 6.14 -3.56 17.02
N LEU A 200 6.78 -3.53 15.85
CA LEU A 200 6.11 -3.66 14.55
C LEU A 200 5.39 -5.00 14.41
N VAL A 201 6.09 -6.08 14.77
CA VAL A 201 5.57 -7.46 14.79
C VAL A 201 4.33 -7.51 15.68
N SER A 202 4.40 -6.94 16.89
CA SER A 202 3.28 -6.84 17.83
C SER A 202 2.08 -6.12 17.21
N MET A 203 2.33 -4.91 16.70
CA MET A 203 1.34 -4.01 16.14
C MET A 203 0.63 -4.59 14.90
N ILE A 204 1.38 -5.23 13.99
CA ILE A 204 0.80 -5.80 12.77
C ILE A 204 -0.17 -6.92 13.10
N ASP A 205 0.15 -7.82 14.04
CA ASP A 205 -0.78 -8.89 14.40
C ASP A 205 -2.01 -8.36 15.12
N GLU A 206 -1.87 -7.32 15.94
CA GLU A 206 -3.02 -6.60 16.52
C GLU A 206 -3.92 -6.05 15.41
N ILE A 207 -3.36 -5.34 14.43
CA ILE A 207 -4.12 -4.80 13.29
C ILE A 207 -4.81 -5.89 12.49
N ARG A 208 -4.11 -7.00 12.21
CA ARG A 208 -4.68 -8.14 11.49
C ARG A 208 -5.83 -8.77 12.25
N ALA A 209 -5.70 -8.94 13.57
CA ALA A 209 -6.76 -9.46 14.41
C ALA A 209 -7.98 -8.52 14.45
N ILE A 210 -7.76 -7.21 14.57
CA ILE A 210 -8.84 -6.21 14.57
C ILE A 210 -9.58 -6.24 13.22
N LEU A 211 -8.85 -6.29 12.11
CA LEU A 211 -9.42 -6.18 10.77
C LEU A 211 -9.87 -7.52 10.16
N ALA A 212 -9.67 -8.65 10.84
CA ALA A 212 -9.98 -9.98 10.31
C ALA A 212 -11.47 -10.15 9.93
N ASP A 213 -12.36 -9.59 10.74
CA ASP A 213 -13.82 -9.71 10.57
C ASP A 213 -14.44 -8.56 9.76
N HIS A 214 -13.63 -7.64 9.25
CA HIS A 214 -14.09 -6.45 8.55
C HIS A 214 -14.08 -6.62 7.02
N ASP A 215 -15.13 -6.16 6.35
CA ASP A 215 -15.17 -6.10 4.89
C ASP A 215 -14.47 -4.85 4.36
N LEU A 216 -13.14 -4.94 4.22
CA LEU A 216 -12.31 -3.88 3.67
C LEU A 216 -12.66 -3.50 2.22
N ALA A 217 -13.37 -4.35 1.48
CA ALA A 217 -13.80 -4.00 0.12
C ALA A 217 -14.95 -2.98 0.11
N SER A 218 -15.75 -2.93 1.18
CA SER A 218 -16.89 -2.02 1.35
C SER A 218 -16.49 -0.58 1.71
N VAL A 219 -15.26 -0.37 2.17
CA VAL A 219 -14.74 0.96 2.52
C VAL A 219 -14.67 1.82 1.26
N ALA A 220 -15.31 2.99 1.34
CA ALA A 220 -15.23 3.99 0.29
C ALA A 220 -13.78 4.42 0.12
N THR A 221 -13.35 4.58 -1.14
CA THR A 221 -12.05 5.19 -1.40
C THR A 221 -12.09 6.64 -0.96
N GLU A 222 -11.27 7.00 0.03
CA GLU A 222 -10.98 8.41 0.33
C GLU A 222 -10.28 9.11 -0.85
N PHE A 223 -9.70 8.33 -1.76
CA PHE A 223 -8.94 8.82 -2.90
C PHE A 223 -9.37 8.16 -4.22
N ASP A 224 -9.81 8.97 -5.18
CA ASP A 224 -9.99 8.57 -6.56
C ASP A 224 -8.75 9.01 -7.37
N PRO A 225 -7.86 8.08 -7.79
CA PRO A 225 -6.65 8.42 -8.54
C PRO A 225 -6.95 8.98 -9.94
N ASP A 226 -8.17 8.77 -10.45
CA ASP A 226 -8.66 9.25 -11.74
C ASP A 226 -9.55 10.49 -11.58
N ALA A 227 -9.76 10.99 -10.35
CA ALA A 227 -10.41 12.28 -10.16
C ALA A 227 -9.51 13.36 -10.76
N VAL A 228 -9.88 13.78 -11.96
CA VAL A 228 -9.38 15.02 -12.54
C VAL A 228 -9.63 16.11 -11.51
N ASP A 229 -8.56 16.76 -11.07
CA ASP A 229 -8.59 17.95 -10.22
C ASP A 229 -9.29 19.05 -11.04
N LEU A 230 -10.62 18.98 -11.09
CA LEU A 230 -11.44 20.02 -11.66
C LEU A 230 -11.22 21.19 -10.72
N PRO A 231 -10.69 22.34 -11.21
CA PRO A 231 -10.50 23.49 -10.35
C PRO A 231 -11.82 23.74 -9.63
N GLU A 232 -11.76 23.82 -8.30
CA GLU A 232 -12.90 24.24 -7.50
C GLU A 232 -13.49 25.46 -8.22
N PRO A 233 -14.80 25.45 -8.58
CA PRO A 233 -15.38 26.61 -9.19
C PRO A 233 -15.14 27.75 -8.22
N GLU A 234 -14.30 28.70 -8.62
CA GLU A 234 -14.05 29.91 -7.85
C GLU A 234 -15.43 30.40 -7.38
N PRO A 235 -15.61 30.73 -6.09
CA PRO A 235 -16.87 31.28 -5.64
C PRO A 235 -17.13 32.50 -6.52
N VAL A 236 -18.11 32.37 -7.41
CA VAL A 236 -18.55 33.47 -8.25
C VAL A 236 -18.93 34.54 -7.25
N VAL A 237 -18.09 35.57 -7.16
CA VAL A 237 -18.42 36.77 -6.40
C VAL A 237 -19.69 37.27 -7.07
N GLU A 238 -20.85 37.01 -6.45
CA GLU A 238 -22.09 37.64 -6.83
C GLU A 238 -21.84 39.14 -6.67
N HIS A 239 -21.51 39.80 -7.77
CA HIS A 239 -21.59 41.24 -7.85
C HIS A 239 -23.03 41.60 -7.48
N GLU A 240 -23.19 42.17 -6.29
CA GLU A 240 -24.43 42.74 -5.80
C GLU A 240 -24.94 43.70 -6.87
N GLN A 241 -25.88 43.22 -7.69
CA GLN A 241 -26.51 44.03 -8.73
C GLN A 241 -27.28 45.13 -8.00
N ALA A 242 -26.71 46.33 -8.00
CA ALA A 242 -27.38 47.54 -7.58
C ALA A 242 -28.76 47.60 -8.27
N GLY A 243 -29.82 47.49 -7.46
CA GLY A 243 -31.19 47.45 -7.96
C GLY A 243 -31.50 48.68 -8.83
N PRO A 244 -32.23 48.50 -9.94
CA PRO A 244 -32.58 49.63 -10.79
C PRO A 244 -33.56 50.57 -10.06
N PRO A 245 -33.43 51.91 -10.24
CA PRO A 245 -34.32 52.85 -9.58
C PRO A 245 -35.77 52.71 -10.10
N PRO A 246 -36.78 53.01 -9.28
CA PRO A 246 -38.16 52.70 -9.62
C PRO A 246 -38.66 53.68 -10.68
N LEU A 247 -39.17 53.14 -11.78
CA LEU A 247 -39.91 53.92 -12.77
C LEU A 247 -41.38 53.50 -12.80
N VAL A 248 -42.19 54.55 -12.71
CA VAL A 248 -43.63 54.62 -12.51
C VAL A 248 -44.37 54.34 -13.81
N GLY A 249 -45.38 53.45 -13.74
CA GLY A 249 -46.61 53.50 -14.53
C GLY A 249 -46.56 53.23 -16.04
N ALA A 250 -47.18 52.12 -16.47
CA ALA A 250 -48.27 52.12 -17.46
C ALA A 250 -48.73 50.68 -17.75
N ARG A 251 -50.03 50.57 -18.05
CA ARG A 251 -50.79 49.34 -18.31
C ARG A 251 -50.48 48.74 -19.70
N PHE A 252 -51.24 47.70 -20.06
CA PHE A 252 -51.22 46.84 -21.27
C PHE A 252 -50.36 45.57 -21.07
N GLY A 253 -50.89 44.33 -21.07
CA GLY A 253 -52.04 43.77 -21.77
C GLY A 253 -51.53 42.99 -22.98
N GLY A 254 -51.37 41.66 -22.86
CA GLY A 254 -50.94 40.83 -24.00
C GLY A 254 -50.67 39.37 -23.66
N GLN A 255 -51.31 38.47 -24.39
CA GLN A 255 -51.41 37.02 -24.18
C GLN A 255 -50.26 36.21 -24.81
N ARG A 256 -50.09 34.98 -24.26
CA ARG A 256 -49.79 33.68 -24.90
C ARG A 256 -48.65 33.56 -25.92
N ALA A 257 -47.79 32.56 -25.73
CA ALA A 257 -47.94 31.27 -26.41
C ALA A 257 -46.94 30.22 -25.89
N GLU A 258 -47.49 29.09 -25.44
CA GLU A 258 -46.78 27.81 -25.26
C GLU A 258 -46.31 27.26 -26.61
N ARG A 259 -45.14 26.60 -26.65
CA ARG A 259 -44.86 25.58 -27.67
C ARG A 259 -44.01 24.44 -27.11
N LYS A 260 -44.62 23.25 -27.10
CA LYS A 260 -44.10 21.95 -26.65
C LYS A 260 -43.10 21.31 -27.65
N PRO A 261 -42.35 20.27 -27.23
CA PRO A 261 -41.13 19.79 -27.86
C PRO A 261 -41.37 18.73 -28.96
N ARG A 262 -40.43 18.60 -29.90
CA ARG A 262 -40.43 17.56 -30.94
C ARG A 262 -39.39 16.47 -30.64
N ARG A 263 -39.88 15.25 -30.37
CA ARG A 263 -39.14 13.98 -30.51
C ARG A 263 -38.91 13.67 -32.00
N SER A 264 -37.75 13.13 -32.34
CA SER A 264 -37.51 12.41 -33.60
C SER A 264 -36.87 11.05 -33.30
N ARG A 265 -37.51 9.98 -33.79
CA ARG A 265 -37.07 8.58 -33.85
C ARG A 265 -36.74 8.27 -35.31
N PHE A 266 -35.61 7.64 -35.59
CA PHE A 266 -35.37 6.76 -36.75
C PHE A 266 -34.26 5.78 -36.32
N ARG A 267 -34.47 4.48 -36.12
CA ARG A 267 -34.97 3.35 -36.93
C ARG A 267 -33.90 2.77 -37.87
N SER A 268 -33.90 1.44 -37.87
CA SER A 268 -32.88 0.45 -38.20
C SER A 268 -32.73 0.05 -39.67
N ARG A 269 -31.81 -0.93 -39.84
CA ARG A 269 -31.53 -1.88 -40.94
C ARG A 269 -30.27 -1.50 -41.70
N SER A 270 -29.35 -2.42 -41.98
CA SER A 270 -29.48 -3.86 -42.29
C SER A 270 -28.26 -4.65 -41.85
#